data_AF-A0A920F234-F1
#
_entry.id   AF-A0A920F234-F1
#
_cell.length_a   1.000
_cell.length_b   1.000
_cell.length_c   1.000
_cell.angle_alpha   90.00
_cell.angle_beta   90.00
_cell.angle_gamma   90.00
#
_symmetry.space_group_name_H-M   'P 1'
#
loop_
_entity.id
_entity.type
_entity.pdbx_description
1 polymer ?
#
loop_
_entity_poly.entity_id
_entity_poly.type
_entity_poly.pdbx_seq_one_letter_code
_entity_poly.pdbx_strand_id
1 'polypeptide(L)'
;MLSERGNGFKIAMNALNVGRIKLAVACIDAQRRTVSESVRYANERIQFKTPISQFGAIKQKIANMATNCYVGNRVVIVLKDIEDRIANQSRIGNKSSRGRAERS
;
A
#
# COMPACT_ATOMS: atom_id res chain seq x y z
N MET A 1 12.99 -14.90 -25.89
CA MET A 1 13.53 -13.64 -25.31
C MET A 1 12.38 -12.87 -24.68
N LEU A 2 12.54 -12.30 -23.47
CA LEU A 2 11.49 -11.54 -22.76
C LEU A 2 11.24 -10.14 -23.35
N SER A 3 12.17 -9.63 -24.18
CA SER A 3 12.06 -8.38 -24.93
C SER A 3 13.15 -8.26 -26.00
N GLU A 4 13.03 -7.24 -26.87
CA GLU A 4 14.09 -6.86 -27.81
C GLU A 4 15.35 -6.35 -27.09
N ARG A 5 16.52 -6.45 -27.75
CA ARG A 5 17.79 -5.93 -27.20
C ARG A 5 17.62 -4.45 -26.83
N GLY A 6 17.95 -4.11 -25.58
CA GLY A 6 17.85 -2.74 -25.05
C GLY A 6 16.60 -2.46 -24.19
N ASN A 7 15.56 -3.29 -24.25
CA ASN A 7 14.30 -3.05 -23.50
C ASN A 7 14.27 -3.65 -22.08
N GLY A 8 15.34 -4.33 -21.64
CA GLY A 8 15.41 -4.98 -20.31
C GLY A 8 15.29 -4.01 -19.14
N PHE A 9 15.88 -2.81 -19.23
CA PHE A 9 15.84 -1.80 -18.18
C PHE A 9 14.40 -1.30 -17.92
N LYS A 10 13.62 -1.10 -19.00
CA LYS A 10 12.21 -0.67 -18.90
C LYS A 10 11.34 -1.71 -18.19
N ILE A 11 11.56 -2.99 -18.46
CA ILE A 11 10.85 -4.09 -17.79
C ILE A 11 11.23 -4.15 -16.31
N ALA A 12 12.52 -4.03 -15.99
CA ALA A 12 13.01 -4.02 -14.61
C ALA A 12 12.39 -2.87 -13.79
N MET A 13 12.33 -1.65 -14.35
CA MET A 13 11.72 -0.50 -13.69
C MET A 13 10.21 -0.67 -13.44
N ASN A 14 9.47 -1.25 -14.39
CA ASN A 14 8.05 -1.55 -14.19
C ASN A 14 7.84 -2.59 -13.09
N ALA A 15 8.65 -3.66 -13.07
CA ALA A 15 8.59 -4.66 -12.02
C ALA A 15 8.90 -4.07 -10.63
N LEU A 16 9.87 -3.14 -10.56
CA LEU A 16 10.24 -2.44 -9.33
C LEU A 16 9.10 -1.54 -8.81
N ASN A 17 8.41 -0.82 -9.69
CA ASN A 17 7.28 0.04 -9.29
C ASN A 17 6.15 -0.77 -8.65
N VAL A 18 5.78 -1.90 -9.25
CA VAL A 18 4.80 -2.83 -8.67
C VAL A 18 5.32 -3.39 -7.34
N GLY A 19 6.60 -3.71 -7.25
CA GLY A 19 7.25 -4.19 -6.02
C GLY A 19 7.14 -3.20 -4.85
N ARG A 20 7.32 -1.90 -5.11
CA ARG A 20 7.21 -0.84 -4.08
C ARG A 20 5.81 -0.78 -3.48
N ILE A 21 4.77 -0.84 -4.32
CA ILE A 21 3.38 -0.84 -3.84
C ILE A 21 3.11 -2.08 -3.00
N LYS A 22 3.56 -3.26 -3.44
CA LYS A 22 3.41 -4.51 -2.67
C LYS A 22 4.08 -4.44 -1.30
N LEU A 23 5.29 -3.88 -1.23
CA LEU A 23 5.99 -3.70 0.04
C LEU A 23 5.25 -2.73 0.96
N ALA A 24 4.75 -1.61 0.42
CA ALA A 24 3.95 -0.66 1.20
C ALA A 24 2.69 -1.31 1.80
N VAL A 25 1.97 -2.13 1.01
CA VAL A 25 0.80 -2.90 1.50
C VAL A 25 1.20 -3.80 2.68
N ALA A 26 2.31 -4.54 2.55
CA ALA A 26 2.77 -5.45 3.59
C ALA A 26 3.11 -4.71 4.90
N CYS A 27 3.77 -3.55 4.81
CA CYS A 27 4.08 -2.72 5.96
C CYS A 27 2.82 -2.18 6.66
N ILE A 28 1.82 -1.73 5.89
CA ILE A 28 0.55 -1.24 6.47
C ILE A 28 -0.24 -2.37 7.15
N ASP A 29 -0.25 -3.56 6.57
CA ASP A 29 -0.89 -4.72 7.20
C ASP A 29 -0.19 -5.12 8.52
N ALA A 30 1.15 -5.09 8.56
CA ALA A 30 1.90 -5.27 9.79
C ALA A 30 1.55 -4.19 10.83
N GLN A 31 1.46 -2.92 10.42
CA GLN A 31 1.07 -1.82 11.30
C GLN A 31 -0.33 -2.03 11.89
N ARG A 32 -1.31 -2.50 11.11
CA ARG A 32 -2.67 -2.82 11.59
C ARG A 32 -2.65 -3.89 12.69
N ARG A 33 -1.84 -4.93 12.52
CA ARG A 33 -1.65 -5.97 13.54
C ARG A 33 -1.03 -5.41 14.81
N THR A 34 0.02 -4.59 14.68
CA THR A 34 0.67 -3.93 15.82
C THR A 34 -0.29 -3.01 16.58
N VAL A 35 -1.14 -2.25 15.90
CA VAL A 35 -2.18 -1.41 16.53
C VAL A 35 -3.16 -2.25 17.34
N SER A 36 -3.63 -3.35 16.74
CA SER A 36 -4.60 -4.26 17.39
C SER A 36 -4.01 -4.89 18.66
N GLU A 37 -2.75 -5.35 18.57
CA GLU A 37 -2.03 -5.89 19.71
C GLU A 37 -1.78 -4.84 20.80
N SER A 38 -1.45 -3.61 20.40
CA SER A 38 -1.24 -2.50 21.35
C SER A 38 -2.52 -2.17 22.11
N VAL A 39 -3.69 -2.22 21.46
CA VAL A 39 -4.99 -2.02 22.11
C VAL A 39 -5.30 -3.17 23.07
N ARG A 40 -5.06 -4.42 22.66
CA ARG A 40 -5.25 -5.59 23.52
C ARG A 40 -4.41 -5.47 24.80
N TYR A 41 -3.11 -5.26 24.65
CA TYR A 41 -2.20 -5.11 25.79
C TYR A 41 -2.58 -3.92 26.68
N ALA A 42 -3.02 -2.81 26.10
CA ALA A 42 -3.45 -1.64 26.88
C ALA A 42 -4.66 -1.91 27.77
N ASN A 43 -5.54 -2.84 27.39
CA ASN A 43 -6.69 -3.23 28.18
C ASN A 43 -6.35 -4.30 29.23
N GLU A 44 -5.43 -5.21 28.93
CA GLU A 44 -5.02 -6.29 29.84
C GLU A 44 -4.07 -5.79 30.95
N ARG A 45 -3.21 -4.81 30.65
CA ARG A 45 -2.21 -4.32 31.59
C ARG A 45 -2.83 -3.37 32.61
N ILE A 46 -2.75 -3.75 33.89
CA ILE A 46 -3.21 -2.94 35.03
C ILE A 46 -2.01 -2.29 35.72
N GLN A 47 -2.05 -0.96 35.89
CA GLN A 47 -1.10 -0.19 36.69
C GLN A 47 -1.84 0.90 37.45
N PHE A 48 -1.38 1.23 38.66
CA PHE A 48 -2.06 2.21 39.52
C PHE A 48 -3.54 1.86 39.76
N LYS A 49 -3.84 0.55 39.88
CA LYS A 49 -5.17 -0.02 40.10
C LYS A 49 -6.17 0.19 38.94
N THR A 50 -5.72 0.62 37.76
CA THR A 50 -6.58 0.80 36.59
C THR A 50 -5.91 0.25 35.32
N PRO A 51 -6.66 -0.20 34.30
CA PRO A 51 -6.09 -0.53 33.00
C PRO A 51 -5.33 0.65 32.40
N ILE A 52 -4.19 0.39 31.76
CA ILE A 52 -3.39 1.48 31.18
C ILE A 52 -4.12 2.20 30.03
N SER A 53 -5.10 1.54 29.42
CA SER A 53 -6.00 2.15 28.43
C SER A 53 -6.77 3.36 28.97
N GLN A 54 -6.89 3.53 30.30
CA GLN A 54 -7.58 4.68 30.89
C GLN A 54 -6.74 5.95 30.95
N PHE A 55 -5.41 5.86 30.86
CA PHE A 55 -4.54 7.04 30.87
C PHE A 55 -4.62 7.80 29.55
N GLY A 56 -4.81 9.12 29.62
CA GLY A 56 -4.92 9.99 28.44
C GLY A 56 -3.72 9.90 27.49
N ALA A 57 -2.50 9.79 28.03
CA ALA A 57 -1.29 9.63 27.21
C ALA A 57 -1.28 8.35 26.38
N ILE A 58 -1.79 7.23 26.94
CA ILE A 58 -1.91 5.96 26.23
C ILE A 58 -3.01 6.04 25.16
N LYS A 59 -4.16 6.65 25.49
CA LYS A 59 -5.24 6.91 24.52
C LYS A 59 -4.73 7.73 23.33
N GLN A 60 -4.00 8.80 23.58
CA GLN A 60 -3.40 9.63 22.53
C GLN A 60 -2.39 8.86 21.68
N LYS A 61 -1.52 8.05 22.30
CA LYS A 61 -0.55 7.21 21.58
C LYS A 61 -1.25 6.22 20.64
N ILE A 62 -2.26 5.51 21.13
CA ILE A 62 -3.05 4.55 20.33
C ILE A 62 -3.83 5.27 19.23
N ALA A 63 -4.44 6.42 19.54
CA ALA A 63 -5.15 7.24 18.54
C ALA A 63 -4.24 7.66 17.40
N ASN A 64 -3.02 8.13 17.69
CA ASN A 64 -2.04 8.49 16.67
C ASN A 64 -1.62 7.28 15.82
N MET A 65 -1.40 6.13 16.45
CA MET A 65 -1.07 4.90 15.72
C MET A 65 -2.20 4.46 14.78
N ALA A 66 -3.45 4.54 15.24
CA ALA A 66 -4.64 4.21 14.45
C ALA A 66 -4.83 5.19 13.28
N THR A 67 -4.69 6.50 13.52
CA THR A 67 -4.78 7.54 12.49
C THR A 67 -3.72 7.32 11.41
N ASN A 68 -2.47 7.09 11.78
CA ASN A 68 -1.39 6.84 10.82
C ASN A 68 -1.66 5.56 9.99
N CYS A 69 -2.18 4.51 10.63
CA CYS A 69 -2.52 3.27 9.93
C CYS A 69 -3.64 3.49 8.92
N TYR A 70 -4.67 4.26 9.30
CA TYR A 70 -5.80 4.57 8.43
C TYR A 70 -5.36 5.39 7.21
N VAL A 71 -4.60 6.46 7.44
CA VAL A 71 -4.07 7.32 6.36
C VAL A 71 -3.17 6.50 5.42
N GLY A 72 -2.25 5.70 5.97
CA GLY A 72 -1.38 4.84 5.17
C GLY A 72 -2.15 3.85 4.30
N ASN A 73 -3.20 3.22 4.85
CA ASN A 73 -4.06 2.32 4.07
C ASN A 73 -4.79 3.04 2.91
N ARG A 74 -5.27 4.27 3.15
CA ARG A 74 -5.91 5.08 2.09
C ARG A 74 -4.94 5.42 0.97
N VAL A 75 -3.71 5.81 1.30
CA VAL A 75 -2.66 6.12 0.31
C VAL A 75 -2.37 4.90 -0.57
N VAL A 76 -2.26 3.71 0.03
CA VAL A 76 -1.98 2.48 -0.72
C VAL A 76 -3.09 2.12 -1.70
N ILE A 77 -4.36 2.31 -1.32
CA ILE A 77 -5.51 2.09 -2.22
C ILE A 77 -5.43 3.05 -3.41
N VAL A 78 -5.17 4.34 -3.17
CA VAL A 78 -5.04 5.34 -4.24
C VAL A 78 -3.86 5.02 -5.18
N LEU A 79 -2.71 4.59 -4.62
CA LEU A 79 -1.56 4.20 -5.43
C LEU A 79 -1.89 3.02 -6.36
N LYS A 80 -2.67 2.06 -5.88
CA LYS A 80 -3.12 0.93 -6.70
C LYS A 80 -4.06 1.38 -7.81
N ASP A 81 -5.01 2.26 -7.51
CA ASP A 81 -5.91 2.82 -8.53
C ASP A 81 -5.14 3.57 -9.63
N ILE A 82 -4.08 4.30 -9.27
CA ILE A 82 -3.21 5.00 -10.23
C ILE A 82 -2.48 3.98 -11.12
N GLU A 83 -1.91 2.93 -10.54
CA GLU A 83 -1.24 1.86 -11.30
C GLU A 83 -2.22 1.17 -12.27
N ASP A 84 -3.43 0.85 -11.82
CA ASP A 84 -4.46 0.23 -12.65
C ASP A 84 -4.89 1.16 -13.80
N ARG A 85 -4.97 2.47 -13.57
CA ARG A 85 -5.23 3.48 -14.62
C ARG A 85 -4.12 3.52 -15.66
N ILE A 86 -2.85 3.53 -15.24
CA ILE A 86 -1.68 3.54 -16.14
C ILE A 86 -1.64 2.25 -16.98
N ALA A 87 -1.92 1.10 -16.35
CA ALA A 87 -1.99 -0.19 -17.04
C ALA A 87 -3.11 -0.19 -18.10
N ASN A 88 -4.28 0.39 -17.78
CA ASN A 88 -5.40 0.52 -18.71
C ASN A 88 -5.10 1.45 -19.89
N GLN A 89 -4.46 2.60 -19.64
CA GLN A 89 -4.02 3.52 -20.72
C GLN A 89 -3.01 2.86 -21.66
N SER A 90 -2.07 2.10 -21.11
CA SER A 90 -1.07 1.34 -21.87
C SER A 90 -1.74 0.30 -22.79
N ARG A 91 -2.81 -0.35 -22.31
CA ARG A 91 -3.62 -1.30 -23.10
C ARG A 91 -4.40 -0.63 -24.22
N ILE A 92 -4.98 0.55 -23.97
CA ILE A 92 -5.73 1.32 -24.98
C ILE A 92 -4.79 1.83 -26.07
N GLY A 93 -3.64 2.37 -25.71
CA GLY A 93 -2.60 2.80 -26.66
C GLY A 93 -2.14 1.67 -27.59
N ASN A 94 -1.98 0.45 -27.05
CA ASN A 94 -1.56 -0.72 -27.83
C ASN A 94 -2.67 -1.30 -28.74
N LYS A 95 -3.96 -1.08 -28.41
CA LYS A 95 -5.08 -1.45 -29.30
C LYS A 95 -5.26 -0.44 -30.45
N SER A 96 -5.04 0.85 -30.18
CA SER A 96 -5.12 1.92 -31.18
C SER A 96 -4.04 1.80 -32.27
N SER A 97 -2.80 1.42 -31.89
CA SER A 97 -1.71 1.18 -32.84
C SER A 97 -1.91 -0.06 -33.71
N ARG A 98 -2.42 -1.17 -33.14
CA ARG A 98 -2.78 -2.39 -33.91
C ARG A 98 -3.93 -2.16 -34.89
N GLY A 99 -5.00 -1.48 -34.46
CA GLY A 99 -6.14 -1.18 -35.33
C GLY A 99 -5.85 -0.18 -36.47
N ARG A 100 -4.68 0.47 -36.46
CA ARG A 100 -4.17 1.31 -37.55
C ARG A 100 -3.26 0.53 -38.51
N ALA A 101 -2.54 -0.47 -38.00
CA ALA A 101 -1.70 -1.37 -38.80
C ALA A 101 -2.51 -2.42 -39.59
N GLU A 102 -3.72 -2.77 -39.14
CA GLU A 102 -4.62 -3.71 -39.83
C GLU A 102 -5.51 -3.05 -40.91
N ARG A 103 -5.43 -1.73 -41.10
CA ARG A 103 -6.19 -0.97 -42.12
C ARG A 103 -5.32 -0.40 -43.25
N SER A 104 -4.05 -0.77 -43.28
CA SER A 104 -3.06 -0.45 -44.32
C SER A 104 -2.54 -1.74 -44.93
#